data_AF-A0A8J4UQL9-F1
#
_entry.id   AF-A0A8J4UQL9-F1
#
_cell.length_a   1.000
_cell.length_b   1.000
_cell.length_c   1.000
_cell.angle_alpha   90.00
_cell.angle_beta   90.00
_cell.angle_gamma   90.00
#
_symmetry.space_group_name_H-M   'P 1'
#
loop_
_entity.id
_entity.type
_entity.pdbx_description
1 polymer ?
#
loop_
_entity_poly.entity_id
_entity_poly.type
_entity_poly.pdbx_seq_one_letter_code
_entity_poly.pdbx_strand_id
1 'polypeptide(L)'
;MGMDLNDTLRELDSKKLRALTEQLVARANNSAPLQHNETDSAPQEDLDVNTDIYSKLLVTVIYVALFAIGCLGNSITLYTLLTKKSLQNLQSTVHYHLASLAVSDLLILLFSMPIELYNFIWVHHPWAFGAAACKGYYFLRDGCSYATAFNVASLSAERYMAICHPFKAKSVMSRSRTKKMISAMWAASFLLATPMIFTMGQRSVDSEPICTTIVSSVTAKTVLQVNAFLSFVVPMGLISVLNGVIASHLLRMFREAAQDNRVCVVGGNATMLSVAVEPNRAQSLRHGVLVLRAVVIAFVVCWLPYHARRLMYCYVTDWT
;
A
#
# COMPACT_ATOMS: atom_id res chain seq x y z
N MET A 1 -40.48 97.66 -14.72
CA MET A 1 -39.06 98.07 -14.77
C MET A 1 -38.42 97.62 -13.46
N GLY A 2 -37.62 96.57 -13.35
CA GLY A 2 -37.31 95.41 -14.19
C GLY A 2 -36.71 94.38 -13.23
N MET A 3 -37.34 93.22 -13.09
CA MET A 3 -36.79 92.08 -12.34
C MET A 3 -36.52 90.98 -13.35
N ASP A 4 -35.35 91.15 -13.95
CA ASP A 4 -34.36 90.16 -14.37
C ASP A 4 -34.86 88.82 -14.92
N LEU A 5 -34.87 88.78 -16.26
CA LEU A 5 -34.75 87.59 -17.13
C LEU A 5 -33.65 86.61 -16.66
N ASN A 6 -32.72 87.09 -15.83
CA ASN A 6 -31.63 86.35 -15.21
C ASN A 6 -32.10 85.34 -14.15
N ASP A 7 -33.19 85.62 -13.43
CA ASP A 7 -33.73 84.72 -12.40
C ASP A 7 -34.53 83.56 -13.01
N THR A 8 -35.26 83.81 -14.11
CA THR A 8 -35.95 82.77 -14.88
C THR A 8 -34.98 81.88 -15.67
N LEU A 9 -33.89 82.45 -16.21
CA LEU A 9 -32.78 81.66 -16.78
C LEU A 9 -32.05 80.84 -15.70
N ARG A 10 -31.83 81.39 -14.50
CA ARG A 10 -31.25 80.66 -13.36
C ARG A 10 -32.12 79.49 -12.90
N GLU A 11 -33.44 79.66 -12.85
CA GLU A 11 -34.36 78.58 -12.48
C GLU A 11 -34.41 77.46 -13.54
N LEU A 12 -34.37 77.84 -14.83
CA LEU A 12 -34.36 76.87 -15.94
C LEU A 12 -33.04 76.09 -15.98
N ASP A 13 -31.92 76.77 -15.77
CA ASP A 13 -30.58 76.16 -15.72
C ASP A 13 -30.43 75.29 -14.47
N SER A 14 -30.96 75.71 -13.31
CA SER A 14 -30.97 74.91 -12.08
C SER A 14 -31.78 73.61 -12.21
N LYS A 15 -32.97 73.65 -12.84
CA LYS A 15 -33.78 72.45 -13.10
C LYS A 15 -33.11 71.52 -14.10
N LYS A 16 -32.50 72.06 -15.15
CA LYS A 16 -31.78 71.29 -16.17
C LYS A 16 -30.51 70.66 -15.59
N LEU A 17 -29.81 71.39 -14.72
CA LEU A 17 -28.64 70.91 -13.98
C LEU A 17 -29.04 69.79 -13.00
N ARG A 18 -30.16 69.91 -12.27
CA ARG A 18 -30.67 68.81 -11.42
C ARG A 18 -31.03 67.57 -12.22
N ALA A 19 -31.71 67.71 -13.36
CA ALA A 19 -32.05 66.59 -14.23
C ALA A 19 -30.79 65.90 -14.82
N LEU A 20 -29.78 66.68 -15.22
CA LEU A 20 -28.47 66.17 -15.63
C LEU A 20 -27.73 65.49 -14.49
N THR A 21 -27.82 66.03 -13.27
CA THR A 21 -27.19 65.46 -12.07
C THR A 21 -27.85 64.14 -11.70
N GLU A 22 -29.18 64.03 -11.75
CA GLU A 22 -29.90 62.78 -11.52
C GLU A 22 -29.60 61.73 -12.59
N GLN A 23 -29.49 62.13 -13.87
CA GLN A 23 -29.07 61.23 -14.94
C GLN A 23 -27.60 60.78 -14.80
N LEU A 24 -26.70 61.66 -14.37
CA LEU A 24 -25.30 61.31 -14.12
C LEU A 24 -25.15 60.42 -12.88
N VAL A 25 -25.94 60.64 -11.83
CA VAL A 25 -25.99 59.79 -10.64
C VAL A 25 -26.59 58.42 -10.97
N ALA A 26 -27.65 58.35 -11.78
CA ALA A 26 -28.22 57.09 -12.25
C ALA A 26 -27.26 56.34 -13.19
N ARG A 27 -26.50 57.06 -14.03
CA ARG A 27 -25.46 56.48 -14.89
C ARG A 27 -24.25 56.01 -14.11
N ALA A 28 -23.84 56.72 -13.05
CA ALA A 28 -22.78 56.33 -12.13
C ALA A 28 -23.16 55.09 -11.30
N ASN A 29 -24.43 54.97 -10.87
CA ASN A 29 -24.93 53.76 -10.22
C ASN A 29 -25.02 52.54 -11.16
N ASN A 30 -25.16 52.77 -12.47
CA ASN A 30 -25.25 51.70 -13.48
C ASN A 30 -23.89 51.35 -14.12
N SER A 31 -22.81 52.01 -13.73
CA SER A 31 -21.44 51.74 -14.19
C SER A 31 -20.55 51.25 -13.03
N ALA A 32 -20.84 50.04 -12.54
CA ALA A 32 -19.96 49.11 -11.81
C ALA A 32 -19.18 49.60 -10.54
N PRO A 33 -18.95 48.71 -9.56
CA PRO A 33 -18.31 49.04 -8.29
C PRO A 33 -16.79 49.20 -8.44
N LEU A 34 -16.23 50.28 -7.87
CA LEU A 34 -14.80 50.40 -7.64
C LEU A 34 -14.41 49.47 -6.47
N GLN A 35 -13.60 48.47 -6.82
CA GLN A 35 -12.91 47.56 -5.92
C GLN A 35 -12.17 48.33 -4.81
N HIS A 36 -12.48 48.02 -3.55
CA HIS A 36 -11.56 48.23 -2.45
C HIS A 36 -10.78 46.93 -2.26
N ASN A 37 -9.47 46.97 -2.53
CA ASN A 37 -8.50 45.94 -2.18
C ASN A 37 -8.53 45.67 -0.67
N GLU A 38 -8.80 44.43 -0.27
CA GLU A 38 -7.97 43.58 0.60
C GLU A 38 -8.74 42.30 0.97
N THR A 39 -8.56 41.26 0.16
CA THR A 39 -8.42 39.88 0.67
C THR A 39 -7.57 39.14 -0.33
N ASP A 40 -6.47 38.60 0.17
CA ASP A 40 -5.62 37.61 -0.49
C ASP A 40 -6.50 36.42 -0.90
N SER A 41 -6.94 36.40 -2.15
CA SER A 41 -7.62 35.25 -2.74
C SER A 41 -6.92 34.94 -4.06
N ALA A 42 -5.94 34.04 -3.96
CA ALA A 42 -5.43 33.28 -5.09
C ALA A 42 -6.61 32.70 -5.89
N PRO A 43 -6.46 32.48 -7.21
CA PRO A 43 -7.48 31.78 -7.98
C PRO A 43 -7.58 30.33 -7.47
N GLN A 44 -8.53 30.08 -6.57
CA GLN A 44 -8.77 28.77 -5.96
C GLN A 44 -9.28 27.73 -7.00
N GLU A 45 -9.79 28.17 -8.17
CA GLU A 45 -10.23 27.27 -9.26
C GLU A 45 -9.08 26.70 -10.11
N ASP A 46 -7.95 27.42 -10.27
CA ASP A 46 -6.80 26.91 -11.04
C ASP A 46 -5.89 26.02 -10.18
N LEU A 47 -5.93 26.18 -8.85
CA LEU A 47 -5.10 25.40 -7.93
C LEU A 47 -5.65 23.99 -7.71
N ASP A 48 -6.97 23.78 -7.68
CA ASP A 48 -7.57 22.46 -7.39
C ASP A 48 -7.40 21.49 -8.57
N VAL A 49 -7.72 21.93 -9.80
CA VAL A 49 -7.55 21.12 -11.02
C VAL A 49 -6.08 20.84 -11.34
N ASN A 50 -5.19 21.82 -11.09
CA ASN A 50 -3.75 21.62 -11.26
C ASN A 50 -3.16 20.71 -10.17
N THR A 51 -3.57 20.86 -8.90
CA THR A 51 -3.10 19.98 -7.81
C THR A 51 -3.51 18.53 -8.04
N ASP A 52 -4.70 18.29 -8.58
CA ASP A 52 -5.17 16.95 -8.94
C ASP A 52 -4.34 16.32 -10.07
N ILE A 53 -4.04 17.05 -11.14
CA ILE A 53 -3.23 16.50 -12.24
C ILE A 53 -1.77 16.30 -11.83
N TYR A 54 -1.18 17.21 -11.04
CA TYR A 54 0.17 17.01 -10.52
C TYR A 54 0.24 15.81 -9.57
N SER A 55 -0.78 15.60 -8.75
CA SER A 55 -0.90 14.43 -7.87
C SER A 55 -1.01 13.14 -8.69
N LYS A 56 -1.84 13.11 -9.74
CA LYS A 56 -1.94 11.95 -10.67
C LYS A 56 -0.61 11.68 -11.38
N LEU A 57 0.09 12.72 -11.84
CA LEU A 57 1.40 12.58 -12.47
C LEU A 57 2.46 12.06 -11.49
N LEU A 58 2.51 12.61 -10.27
CA LEU A 58 3.42 12.15 -9.22
C LEU A 58 3.17 10.68 -8.88
N VAL A 59 1.91 10.29 -8.65
CA VAL A 59 1.52 8.91 -8.40
C VAL A 59 1.90 8.02 -9.58
N THR A 60 1.68 8.47 -10.81
CA THR A 60 2.07 7.73 -12.03
C THR A 60 3.58 7.48 -12.07
N VAL A 61 4.41 8.50 -11.82
CA VAL A 61 5.87 8.35 -11.78
C VAL A 61 6.29 7.34 -10.70
N ILE A 62 5.69 7.41 -9.52
CA ILE A 62 5.94 6.46 -8.44
C ILE A 62 5.55 5.03 -8.85
N TYR A 63 4.37 4.84 -9.44
CA TYR A 63 3.90 3.53 -9.91
C TYR A 63 4.80 2.94 -10.99
N VAL A 64 5.22 3.75 -11.97
CA VAL A 64 6.14 3.31 -13.04
C VAL A 64 7.51 2.92 -12.45
N ALA A 65 8.04 3.70 -11.50
CA ALA A 65 9.28 3.37 -10.82
C ALA A 65 9.17 2.06 -10.01
N LEU A 66 8.10 1.89 -9.23
CA LEU A 66 7.82 0.67 -8.47
C LEU A 66 7.65 -0.54 -9.38
N PHE A 67 6.94 -0.38 -10.50
CA PHE A 67 6.76 -1.42 -11.50
C PHE A 67 8.11 -1.83 -12.11
N ALA A 68 8.92 -0.87 -12.56
CA ALA A 68 10.21 -1.15 -13.19
C ALA A 68 11.18 -1.84 -12.21
N ILE A 69 11.36 -1.26 -11.02
CA ILE A 69 12.25 -1.80 -9.98
C ILE A 69 11.74 -3.17 -9.50
N GLY A 70 10.44 -3.29 -9.25
CA GLY A 70 9.82 -4.51 -8.77
C GLY A 70 9.88 -5.64 -9.78
N CYS A 71 9.56 -5.38 -11.05
CA CYS A 71 9.63 -6.39 -12.11
C CYS A 71 11.07 -6.84 -12.35
N LEU A 72 12.01 -5.89 -12.45
CA LEU A 72 13.42 -6.20 -12.63
C LEU A 72 13.98 -7.00 -11.45
N GLY A 73 13.77 -6.51 -10.22
CA GLY A 73 14.27 -7.14 -9.00
C GLY A 73 13.72 -8.55 -8.76
N ASN A 74 12.41 -8.74 -8.92
CA ASN A 74 11.80 -10.05 -8.76
C ASN A 74 12.18 -11.02 -9.89
N SER A 75 12.32 -10.54 -11.13
CA SER A 75 12.78 -11.37 -12.25
C SER A 75 14.23 -11.83 -12.06
N ILE A 76 15.12 -10.93 -11.65
CA ILE A 76 16.52 -11.27 -11.33
C ILE A 76 16.59 -12.27 -10.17
N THR A 77 15.78 -12.07 -9.14
CA THR A 77 15.69 -12.99 -7.99
C THR A 77 15.28 -14.37 -8.45
N LEU A 78 14.19 -14.47 -9.22
CA LEU A 78 13.70 -15.74 -9.75
C LEU A 78 14.74 -16.41 -10.65
N TYR A 79 15.33 -15.67 -11.59
CA TYR A 79 16.38 -16.17 -12.49
C TYR A 79 17.59 -16.71 -11.72
N THR A 80 18.06 -15.97 -10.71
CA THR A 80 19.22 -16.35 -9.89
C THR A 80 18.97 -17.63 -9.11
N LEU A 81 17.77 -17.77 -8.51
CA LEU A 81 17.39 -18.94 -7.72
C LEU A 81 17.21 -20.20 -8.58
N LEU A 82 16.73 -20.04 -9.81
CA LEU A 82 16.54 -21.16 -10.74
C LEU A 82 17.86 -21.62 -11.39
N THR A 83 18.79 -20.70 -11.67
CA THR A 83 20.00 -20.99 -12.46
C THR A 83 21.18 -21.46 -11.61
N LYS A 84 21.39 -20.89 -10.41
CA LYS A 84 22.59 -21.20 -9.60
C LYS A 84 22.44 -22.49 -8.79
N LYS A 85 22.82 -23.63 -9.39
CA LYS A 85 22.85 -24.97 -8.73
C LYS A 85 23.68 -25.02 -7.43
N SER A 86 24.76 -24.24 -7.33
CA SER A 86 25.59 -24.15 -6.11
C SER A 86 24.79 -23.62 -4.90
N LEU A 87 23.91 -22.64 -5.12
CA LEU A 87 23.02 -22.09 -4.10
C LEU A 87 21.90 -23.07 -3.71
N GLN A 88 21.46 -23.95 -4.62
CA GLN A 88 20.38 -24.91 -4.37
C GLN A 88 20.75 -25.98 -3.32
N ASN A 89 22.03 -26.23 -3.05
CA ASN A 89 22.46 -27.27 -2.12
C ASN A 89 22.59 -26.82 -0.65
N LEU A 90 22.83 -25.54 -0.38
CA LEU A 90 23.12 -25.06 0.99
C LEU A 90 21.89 -24.52 1.74
N GLN A 91 20.88 -23.96 1.04
CA GLN A 91 19.65 -23.39 1.63
C GLN A 91 18.39 -23.65 0.78
N SER A 92 18.22 -24.89 0.33
CA SER A 92 17.21 -25.24 -0.69
C SER A 92 15.76 -24.87 -0.35
N THR A 93 15.36 -24.97 0.91
CA THR A 93 13.96 -24.76 1.35
C THR A 93 13.58 -23.28 1.33
N VAL A 94 14.44 -22.42 1.90
CA VAL A 94 14.29 -20.95 1.84
C VAL A 94 14.22 -20.45 0.40
N HIS A 95 15.01 -21.02 -0.51
CA HIS A 95 15.01 -20.60 -1.91
C HIS A 95 13.67 -20.83 -2.61
N TYR A 96 12.95 -21.91 -2.27
CA TYR A 96 11.62 -22.13 -2.81
C TYR A 96 10.61 -21.09 -2.30
N HIS A 97 10.71 -20.68 -1.03
CA HIS A 97 9.88 -19.59 -0.49
C HIS A 97 10.19 -18.24 -1.15
N LEU A 98 11.47 -17.92 -1.34
CA LEU A 98 11.88 -16.70 -2.04
C LEU A 98 11.44 -16.68 -3.51
N ALA A 99 11.53 -17.82 -4.20
CA ALA A 99 11.03 -17.95 -5.56
C ALA A 99 9.50 -17.80 -5.61
N SER A 100 8.78 -18.38 -4.64
CA SER A 100 7.33 -18.23 -4.55
C SER A 100 6.92 -16.78 -4.28
N LEU A 101 7.65 -16.05 -3.45
CA LEU A 101 7.43 -14.61 -3.19
C LEU A 101 7.67 -13.78 -4.45
N ALA A 102 8.76 -14.03 -5.16
CA ALA A 102 9.05 -13.34 -6.42
C ALA A 102 7.95 -13.58 -7.47
N VAL A 103 7.38 -14.79 -7.53
CA VAL A 103 6.25 -15.10 -8.42
C VAL A 103 4.99 -14.35 -8.02
N SER A 104 4.60 -14.34 -6.74
CA SER A 104 3.42 -13.59 -6.30
C SER A 104 3.55 -12.09 -6.54
N ASP A 105 4.74 -11.53 -6.30
CA ASP A 105 5.00 -10.11 -6.52
C ASP A 105 4.97 -9.76 -8.02
N LEU A 106 5.56 -10.60 -8.89
CA LEU A 106 5.47 -10.42 -10.35
C LEU A 106 4.02 -10.49 -10.85
N LEU A 107 3.19 -11.40 -10.32
CA LEU A 107 1.78 -11.47 -10.71
C LEU A 107 1.02 -10.19 -10.33
N ILE A 108 1.25 -9.64 -9.13
CA ILE A 108 0.63 -8.37 -8.73
C ILE A 108 1.12 -7.23 -9.61
N LEU A 109 2.42 -7.13 -9.84
CA LEU A 109 3.01 -6.04 -10.63
C LEU A 109 2.56 -6.10 -12.10
N LEU A 110 2.53 -7.28 -12.73
CA LEU A 110 2.21 -7.40 -14.15
C LEU A 110 0.71 -7.30 -14.44
N PHE A 111 -0.15 -7.78 -13.55
CA PHE A 111 -1.59 -7.84 -13.82
C PHE A 111 -2.39 -6.80 -13.04
N SER A 112 -2.03 -6.51 -11.79
CA SER A 112 -2.82 -5.59 -10.95
C SER A 112 -2.42 -4.14 -11.16
N MET A 113 -1.12 -3.82 -11.18
CA MET A 113 -0.68 -2.41 -11.26
C MET A 113 -1.09 -1.69 -12.56
N PRO A 114 -1.03 -2.29 -13.77
CA PRO A 114 -1.46 -1.59 -14.98
C PRO A 114 -2.96 -1.26 -14.97
N ILE A 115 -3.78 -2.19 -14.48
CA ILE A 115 -5.23 -1.99 -14.32
C ILE A 115 -5.49 -0.92 -13.26
N GLU A 116 -4.76 -0.94 -12.14
CA GLU A 116 -4.86 0.07 -11.09
C GLU A 116 -4.51 1.47 -11.60
N LEU A 117 -3.38 1.60 -12.29
CA LEU A 117 -2.92 2.87 -12.84
C LEU A 117 -3.90 3.42 -13.87
N TYR A 118 -4.36 2.59 -14.82
CA TYR A 118 -5.29 3.06 -15.85
C TYR A 118 -6.67 3.41 -15.26
N ASN A 119 -7.30 2.48 -14.52
CA ASN A 119 -8.70 2.63 -14.14
C ASN A 119 -8.90 3.37 -12.81
N PHE A 120 -7.96 3.29 -11.87
CA PHE A 120 -8.15 3.88 -10.54
C PHE A 120 -7.41 5.21 -10.37
N ILE A 121 -6.54 5.61 -11.30
CA ILE A 121 -5.82 6.89 -11.26
C ILE A 121 -6.19 7.81 -12.43
N TRP A 122 -6.20 7.29 -13.66
CA TRP A 122 -6.43 8.10 -14.87
C TRP A 122 -7.90 8.14 -15.29
N VAL A 123 -8.55 6.98 -15.43
CA VAL A 123 -9.90 6.85 -16.00
C VAL A 123 -10.78 6.03 -15.06
N HIS A 124 -11.39 6.70 -14.07
CA HIS A 124 -12.30 6.08 -13.09
C HIS A 124 -13.55 5.47 -13.73
N HIS A 125 -14.09 6.16 -14.74
CA HIS A 125 -15.25 5.73 -15.50
C HIS A 125 -14.99 6.01 -16.99
N PRO A 126 -15.36 5.10 -17.91
CA PRO A 126 -15.92 3.76 -17.68
C PRO A 126 -14.85 2.67 -17.42
N TRP A 127 -15.28 1.56 -16.82
CA TRP A 127 -14.51 0.32 -16.71
C TRP A 127 -14.34 -0.34 -18.09
N ALA A 128 -13.11 -0.29 -18.60
CA ALA A 128 -12.79 -0.71 -19.98
C ALA A 128 -12.45 -2.20 -20.15
N PHE A 129 -12.23 -2.96 -19.07
CA PHE A 129 -11.67 -4.33 -19.16
C PHE A 129 -12.73 -5.45 -19.16
N GLY A 130 -14.01 -5.11 -18.99
CA GLY A 130 -15.11 -6.08 -18.97
C GLY A 130 -15.30 -6.85 -17.64
N ALA A 131 -16.41 -7.56 -17.52
CA ALA A 131 -16.86 -8.17 -16.26
C ALA A 131 -15.92 -9.27 -15.73
N ALA A 132 -15.36 -10.09 -16.64
CA ALA A 132 -14.43 -11.15 -16.26
C ALA A 132 -13.12 -10.58 -15.68
N ALA A 133 -12.60 -9.50 -16.28
CA ALA A 133 -11.41 -8.83 -15.77
C ALA A 133 -11.65 -8.17 -14.41
N CYS A 134 -12.84 -7.60 -14.16
CA CYS A 134 -13.18 -7.03 -12.87
C CYS A 134 -13.10 -8.09 -11.75
N LYS A 135 -13.72 -9.25 -11.97
CA LYS A 135 -13.66 -10.40 -11.05
C LYS A 135 -12.24 -10.94 -10.90
N GLY A 136 -11.56 -11.15 -12.03
CA GLY A 136 -10.21 -11.69 -12.08
C GLY A 136 -9.18 -10.79 -11.39
N TYR A 137 -9.30 -9.47 -11.52
CA TYR A 137 -8.44 -8.48 -10.88
C TYR A 137 -8.47 -8.62 -9.35
N TYR A 138 -9.64 -8.57 -8.73
CA TYR A 138 -9.76 -8.71 -7.28
C TYR A 138 -9.38 -10.10 -6.79
N PHE A 139 -9.75 -11.16 -7.52
CA PHE A 139 -9.37 -12.53 -7.19
C PHE A 139 -7.85 -12.73 -7.22
N LEU A 140 -7.18 -12.28 -8.28
CA LEU A 140 -5.74 -12.42 -8.44
C LEU A 140 -5.00 -11.56 -7.41
N ARG A 141 -5.44 -10.32 -7.18
CA ARG A 141 -4.83 -9.42 -6.20
C ARG A 141 -4.92 -10.00 -4.79
N ASP A 142 -6.12 -10.35 -4.33
CA ASP A 142 -6.30 -10.92 -2.99
C ASP A 142 -5.62 -12.31 -2.87
N GLY A 143 -5.67 -13.12 -3.93
CA GLY A 143 -5.00 -14.43 -3.98
C GLY A 143 -3.47 -14.33 -3.88
N CYS A 144 -2.84 -13.43 -4.63
CA CYS A 144 -1.40 -13.20 -4.54
C CYS A 144 -1.01 -12.57 -3.20
N SER A 145 -1.85 -11.67 -2.68
CA SER A 145 -1.71 -11.14 -1.32
C SER A 145 -1.67 -12.26 -0.27
N TYR A 146 -2.65 -13.19 -0.27
CA TYR A 146 -2.63 -14.33 0.64
C TYR A 146 -1.38 -15.21 0.45
N ALA A 147 -0.97 -15.44 -0.80
CA ALA A 147 0.22 -16.23 -1.10
C ALA A 147 1.50 -15.58 -0.54
N THR A 148 1.65 -14.26 -0.68
CA THR A 148 2.76 -13.50 -0.09
C THR A 148 2.74 -13.62 1.44
N ALA A 149 1.58 -13.40 2.07
CA ALA A 149 1.44 -13.47 3.53
C ALA A 149 1.78 -14.86 4.08
N PHE A 150 1.28 -15.93 3.46
CA PHE A 150 1.60 -17.30 3.85
C PHE A 150 3.07 -17.66 3.62
N ASN A 151 3.69 -17.18 2.54
CA ASN A 151 5.12 -17.41 2.31
C ASN A 151 5.99 -16.71 3.36
N VAL A 152 5.68 -15.46 3.73
CA VAL A 152 6.42 -14.74 4.77
C VAL A 152 6.25 -15.42 6.14
N ALA A 153 5.03 -15.84 6.48
CA ALA A 153 4.76 -16.58 7.71
C ALA A 153 5.50 -17.93 7.74
N SER A 154 5.45 -18.68 6.64
CA SER A 154 6.16 -19.96 6.52
C SER A 154 7.66 -19.79 6.62
N LEU A 155 8.23 -18.79 5.96
CA LEU A 155 9.66 -18.49 6.06
C LEU A 155 10.06 -18.12 7.49
N SER A 156 9.21 -17.41 8.22
CA SER A 156 9.41 -17.09 9.64
C SER A 156 9.37 -18.36 10.50
N ALA A 157 8.40 -19.25 10.26
CA ALA A 157 8.28 -20.54 10.96
C ALA A 157 9.48 -21.47 10.67
N GLU A 158 9.95 -21.50 9.42
CA GLU A 158 11.11 -22.27 9.00
C GLU A 158 12.38 -21.80 9.73
N ARG A 159 12.59 -20.48 9.78
CA ARG A 159 13.70 -19.86 10.53
C ARG A 159 13.59 -20.16 12.03
N TYR A 160 12.39 -20.07 12.60
CA TYR A 160 12.14 -20.44 13.99
C TYR A 160 12.56 -21.88 14.26
N MET A 161 12.12 -22.83 13.43
CA MET A 161 12.49 -24.24 13.57
C MET A 161 13.99 -24.47 13.43
N ALA A 162 14.65 -23.82 12.45
CA ALA A 162 16.09 -23.96 12.25
C ALA A 162 16.92 -23.44 13.43
N ILE A 163 16.46 -22.39 14.12
CA ILE A 163 17.18 -21.76 15.23
C ILE A 163 16.85 -22.42 16.57
N CYS A 164 15.57 -22.63 16.87
CA CYS A 164 15.13 -23.10 18.19
C CYS A 164 15.10 -24.63 18.30
N HIS A 165 14.96 -25.33 17.16
CA HIS A 165 14.84 -26.80 17.12
C HIS A 165 15.66 -27.43 15.98
N PRO A 166 17.00 -27.26 15.96
CA PRO A 166 17.85 -27.63 14.82
C PRO A 166 17.78 -29.12 14.44
N PHE A 167 17.65 -30.02 15.43
CA PHE A 167 17.51 -31.46 15.16
C PHE A 167 16.17 -31.81 14.50
N LYS A 168 15.07 -31.15 14.90
CA LYS A 168 13.77 -31.31 14.25
C LYS A 168 13.77 -30.70 12.85
N ALA A 169 14.40 -29.52 12.69
CA ALA A 169 14.54 -28.88 11.38
C ALA A 169 15.20 -29.81 10.35
N LYS A 170 16.30 -30.49 10.72
CA LYS A 170 16.99 -31.44 9.83
C LYS A 170 16.10 -32.63 9.40
N SER A 171 15.20 -33.09 10.25
CA SER A 171 14.29 -34.21 9.96
C SER A 171 13.02 -33.77 9.21
N VAL A 172 12.48 -32.60 9.54
CA VAL A 172 11.21 -32.11 9.03
C VAL A 172 11.37 -31.37 7.70
N MET A 173 12.39 -30.53 7.56
CA MET A 173 12.58 -29.62 6.43
C MET A 173 13.25 -30.33 5.25
N SER A 174 12.43 -30.89 4.35
CA SER A 174 12.90 -31.48 3.09
C SER A 174 12.38 -30.70 1.88
N ARG A 175 13.13 -30.78 0.76
CA ARG A 175 12.76 -30.11 -0.50
C ARG A 175 11.37 -30.55 -1.00
N SER A 176 11.08 -31.85 -0.91
CA SER A 176 9.79 -32.40 -1.34
C SER A 176 8.63 -31.88 -0.48
N ARG A 177 8.79 -31.86 0.85
CA ARG A 177 7.77 -31.32 1.76
C ARG A 177 7.56 -29.83 1.57
N THR A 178 8.64 -29.06 1.36
CA THR A 178 8.56 -27.61 1.13
C THR A 178 7.78 -27.29 -0.14
N LYS A 179 8.05 -28.00 -1.26
CA LYS A 179 7.28 -27.83 -2.51
C LYS A 179 5.80 -28.16 -2.32
N LYS A 180 5.47 -29.24 -1.60
CA LYS A 180 4.08 -29.60 -1.29
C LYS A 180 3.40 -28.53 -0.44
N MET A 181 4.10 -28.02 0.57
CA MET A 181 3.61 -26.97 1.45
C MET A 181 3.34 -25.67 0.70
N ILE A 182 4.27 -25.23 -0.17
CA ILE A 182 4.07 -24.05 -1.02
C ILE A 182 2.88 -24.25 -1.96
N SER A 183 2.76 -25.41 -2.61
CA SER A 183 1.61 -25.72 -3.46
C SER A 183 0.28 -25.67 -2.67
N ALA A 184 0.26 -26.19 -1.44
CA ALA A 184 -0.89 -26.10 -0.56
C ALA A 184 -1.21 -24.64 -0.16
N MET A 185 -0.19 -23.81 0.09
CA MET A 185 -0.37 -22.38 0.37
C MET A 185 -0.98 -21.64 -0.81
N TRP A 186 -0.53 -21.91 -2.04
CA TRP A 186 -1.13 -21.33 -3.24
C TRP A 186 -2.59 -21.74 -3.41
N ALA A 187 -2.90 -23.04 -3.25
CA ALA A 187 -4.27 -23.53 -3.30
C ALA A 187 -5.15 -22.87 -2.23
N ALA A 188 -4.67 -22.79 -0.99
CA ALA A 188 -5.36 -22.12 0.10
C ALA A 188 -5.56 -20.62 -0.17
N SER A 189 -4.56 -19.95 -0.75
CA SER A 189 -4.62 -18.51 -1.07
C SER A 189 -5.71 -18.20 -2.08
N PHE A 190 -5.78 -18.97 -3.18
CA PHE A 190 -6.83 -18.80 -4.17
C PHE A 190 -8.20 -19.26 -3.65
N LEU A 191 -8.25 -20.28 -2.80
CA LEU A 191 -9.49 -20.67 -2.14
C LEU A 191 -10.04 -19.53 -1.27
N LEU A 192 -9.18 -18.88 -0.47
CA LEU A 192 -9.56 -17.74 0.36
C LEU A 192 -9.92 -16.49 -0.46
N ALA A 193 -9.37 -16.34 -1.66
CA ALA A 193 -9.72 -15.25 -2.58
C ALA A 193 -11.02 -15.50 -3.35
N THR A 194 -11.53 -16.75 -3.37
CA THR A 194 -12.72 -17.14 -4.14
C THR A 194 -13.96 -16.28 -3.86
N PRO A 195 -14.27 -15.84 -2.62
CA PRO A 195 -15.40 -14.93 -2.37
C PRO A 195 -15.36 -13.65 -3.21
N MET A 196 -14.17 -13.14 -3.59
CA MET A 196 -14.05 -11.93 -4.42
C MET A 196 -14.66 -12.09 -5.82
N ILE A 197 -14.67 -13.30 -6.38
CA ILE A 197 -15.30 -13.60 -7.68
C ILE A 197 -16.82 -13.41 -7.62
N PHE A 198 -17.41 -13.67 -6.45
CA PHE A 198 -18.85 -13.59 -6.24
C PHE A 198 -19.29 -12.21 -5.72
N THR A 199 -18.43 -11.50 -4.99
CA THR A 199 -18.75 -10.18 -4.46
C THR A 199 -18.48 -9.03 -5.42
N MET A 200 -17.43 -9.11 -6.22
CA MET A 200 -17.05 -8.07 -7.18
C MET A 200 -17.63 -8.35 -8.56
N GLY A 201 -17.95 -7.30 -9.31
CA GLY A 201 -18.46 -7.43 -10.65
C GLY A 201 -18.63 -6.10 -11.37
N GLN A 202 -18.96 -6.18 -12.65
CA GLN A 202 -19.29 -5.00 -13.44
C GLN A 202 -20.77 -4.67 -13.26
N ARG A 203 -21.06 -3.41 -12.94
CA ARG A 203 -22.41 -2.84 -12.87
C ARG A 203 -22.45 -1.56 -13.70
N SER A 204 -23.53 -1.29 -14.41
CA SER A 204 -23.69 0.01 -15.08
C SER A 204 -24.34 1.03 -14.15
N VAL A 205 -23.72 2.19 -14.02
CA VAL A 205 -24.26 3.37 -13.33
C VAL A 205 -24.30 4.48 -14.36
N ASP A 206 -25.46 5.10 -14.56
CA ASP A 206 -25.66 6.17 -15.56
C ASP A 206 -25.19 5.83 -16.99
N SER A 207 -25.42 4.58 -17.41
CA SER A 207 -24.98 4.01 -18.70
C SER A 207 -23.47 3.76 -18.84
N GLU A 208 -22.68 4.02 -17.79
CA GLU A 208 -21.25 3.72 -17.77
C GLU A 208 -20.97 2.45 -16.96
N PRO A 209 -20.25 1.46 -17.52
CA PRO A 209 -19.86 0.28 -16.75
C PRO A 209 -18.83 0.66 -15.68
N ILE A 210 -19.01 0.20 -14.46
CA ILE A 210 -18.06 0.37 -13.35
C ILE A 210 -17.76 -0.99 -12.70
N CYS A 211 -16.56 -1.16 -12.16
CA CYS A 211 -16.17 -2.36 -11.43
C CYS A 211 -16.33 -2.14 -9.92
N THR A 212 -17.38 -2.72 -9.33
CA THR A 212 -17.79 -2.48 -7.94
C THR A 212 -18.37 -3.74 -7.27
N THR A 213 -18.74 -3.66 -6.00
CA THR A 213 -19.43 -4.74 -5.31
C THR A 213 -20.86 -4.91 -5.86
N ILE A 214 -21.23 -6.13 -6.23
CA ILE A 214 -22.56 -6.46 -6.80
C ILE A 214 -23.50 -7.14 -5.80
N VAL A 215 -23.04 -7.37 -4.57
CA VAL A 215 -23.79 -8.02 -3.49
C VAL A 215 -24.38 -6.98 -2.53
N SER A 216 -25.25 -7.42 -1.61
CA SER A 216 -25.79 -6.55 -0.57
C SER A 216 -24.67 -5.91 0.26
N SER A 217 -24.90 -4.69 0.77
CA SER A 217 -23.92 -3.98 1.60
C SER A 217 -23.51 -4.77 2.84
N VAL A 218 -24.43 -5.56 3.41
CA VAL A 218 -24.14 -6.45 4.54
C VAL A 218 -23.15 -7.55 4.12
N THR A 219 -23.42 -8.22 3.00
CA THR A 219 -22.52 -9.26 2.48
C THR A 219 -21.14 -8.69 2.12
N ALA A 220 -21.09 -7.53 1.46
CA ALA A 220 -19.84 -6.86 1.13
C ALA A 220 -19.03 -6.52 2.40
N LYS A 221 -19.67 -5.92 3.41
CA LYS A 221 -19.06 -5.64 4.73
C LYS A 221 -18.47 -6.89 5.35
N THR A 222 -19.27 -7.96 5.45
CA THR A 222 -18.81 -9.23 6.05
C THR A 222 -17.63 -9.82 5.29
N VAL A 223 -17.71 -9.92 3.96
CA VAL A 223 -16.66 -10.53 3.14
C VAL A 223 -15.37 -9.69 3.20
N LEU A 224 -15.46 -8.37 3.12
CA LEU A 224 -14.29 -7.48 3.16
C LEU A 224 -13.65 -7.42 4.55
N GLN A 225 -14.45 -7.48 5.61
CA GLN A 225 -13.95 -7.56 6.98
C GLN A 225 -13.26 -8.90 7.26
N VAL A 226 -13.87 -10.03 6.86
CA VAL A 226 -13.25 -11.36 6.97
C VAL A 226 -11.96 -11.40 6.16
N ASN A 227 -11.96 -10.86 4.95
CA ASN A 227 -10.78 -10.78 4.11
C ASN A 227 -9.65 -10.01 4.81
N ALA A 228 -9.91 -8.80 5.29
CA ALA A 228 -8.94 -7.98 6.02
C ALA A 228 -8.41 -8.69 7.27
N PHE A 229 -9.28 -9.36 8.03
CA PHE A 229 -8.85 -10.13 9.21
C PHE A 229 -7.90 -11.28 8.82
N LEU A 230 -8.25 -12.05 7.80
CA LEU A 230 -7.47 -13.21 7.35
C LEU A 230 -6.19 -12.83 6.58
N SER A 231 -6.19 -11.72 5.85
CA SER A 231 -5.06 -11.32 4.99
C SER A 231 -4.05 -10.44 5.73
N PHE A 232 -4.51 -9.67 6.73
CA PHE A 232 -3.68 -8.74 7.47
C PHE A 232 -3.48 -9.17 8.92
N VAL A 233 -4.55 -9.29 9.70
CA VAL A 233 -4.44 -9.49 11.16
C VAL A 233 -3.82 -10.84 11.52
N VAL A 234 -4.30 -11.93 10.92
CA VAL A 234 -3.80 -13.27 11.22
C VAL A 234 -2.33 -13.45 10.81
N PRO A 235 -1.90 -13.11 9.57
CA PRO A 235 -0.49 -13.18 9.19
C PRO A 235 0.38 -12.24 10.01
N MET A 236 -0.08 -11.01 10.29
CA MET A 236 0.65 -10.06 11.14
C MET A 236 0.92 -10.62 12.53
N GLY A 237 -0.11 -11.17 13.18
CA GLY A 237 0.01 -11.77 14.51
C GLY A 237 0.99 -12.95 14.49
N LEU A 238 0.85 -13.85 13.51
CA LEU A 238 1.72 -15.01 13.38
C LEU A 238 3.19 -14.62 13.14
N ILE A 239 3.45 -13.73 12.17
CA ILE A 239 4.81 -13.27 11.84
C ILE A 239 5.41 -12.53 13.04
N SER A 240 4.64 -11.68 13.72
CA SER A 240 5.10 -10.92 14.89
C SER A 240 5.47 -11.84 16.07
N VAL A 241 4.62 -12.81 16.39
CA VAL A 241 4.88 -13.78 17.46
C VAL A 241 6.12 -14.62 17.13
N LEU A 242 6.19 -15.21 15.93
CA LEU A 242 7.32 -16.04 15.53
C LEU A 242 8.63 -15.23 15.56
N ASN A 243 8.65 -14.04 14.96
CA ASN A 243 9.84 -13.20 14.94
C ASN A 243 10.22 -12.66 16.32
N GLY A 244 9.23 -12.40 17.19
CA GLY A 244 9.45 -12.03 18.58
C GLY A 244 10.12 -13.15 19.39
N VAL A 245 9.68 -14.39 19.20
CA VAL A 245 10.28 -15.58 19.82
C VAL A 245 11.70 -15.82 19.28
N ILE A 246 11.90 -15.72 17.96
CA ILE A 246 13.25 -15.82 17.36
C ILE A 246 14.18 -14.76 17.95
N ALA A 247 13.74 -13.51 18.02
CA ALA A 247 14.53 -12.42 18.56
C ALA A 247 14.88 -12.63 20.04
N SER A 248 13.91 -13.08 20.86
CA SER A 248 14.15 -13.32 22.28
C SER A 248 15.12 -14.48 22.50
N HIS A 249 14.99 -15.58 21.74
CA HIS A 249 15.92 -16.71 21.79
C HIS A 249 17.34 -16.31 21.38
N LEU A 250 17.48 -15.57 20.27
CA LEU A 250 18.79 -15.08 19.82
C LEU A 250 19.43 -14.11 20.82
N LEU A 251 18.64 -13.21 21.43
CA LEU A 251 19.12 -12.30 22.47
C LEU A 251 19.59 -13.05 23.72
N ARG A 252 18.89 -14.13 24.12
CA ARG A 252 19.32 -15.00 25.22
C ARG A 252 20.64 -15.68 24.90
N MET A 253 20.77 -16.34 23.73
CA MET A 253 22.03 -16.97 23.34
C MET A 253 23.20 -15.98 23.27
N PHE A 254 22.98 -14.73 22.83
CA PHE A 254 24.03 -13.71 22.84
C PHE A 254 24.40 -13.23 24.24
N ARG A 255 23.43 -13.12 25.16
CA ARG A 255 23.70 -12.76 26.56
C ARG A 255 24.52 -13.85 27.23
N GLU A 256 24.15 -15.12 27.04
CA GLU A 256 24.86 -16.28 27.58
C GLU A 256 26.29 -16.36 27.03
N ALA A 257 26.49 -16.24 25.71
CA ALA A 257 27.83 -16.23 25.11
C ALA A 257 28.71 -15.05 25.57
N ALA A 258 28.12 -13.87 25.79
CA ALA A 258 28.85 -12.71 26.33
C ALA A 258 29.23 -12.91 27.81
N GLN A 259 28.45 -13.69 28.55
CA GLN A 259 28.71 -13.99 29.96
C GLN A 259 29.79 -15.07 30.08
N ASP A 260 29.73 -16.14 29.29
CA ASP A 260 30.78 -17.18 29.24
C ASP A 260 32.13 -16.62 28.80
N ASN A 261 32.14 -15.71 27.82
CA ASN A 261 33.39 -15.06 27.38
C ASN A 261 33.96 -14.08 28.43
N ARG A 262 33.16 -13.60 29.40
CA ARG A 262 33.65 -12.82 30.55
C ARG A 262 34.20 -13.72 31.66
N VAL A 263 33.69 -14.94 31.80
CA VAL A 263 34.15 -15.91 32.81
C VAL A 263 35.48 -16.56 32.41
N CYS A 264 35.74 -16.79 31.12
CA CYS A 264 36.98 -17.43 30.64
C CYS A 264 38.21 -16.50 30.52
N VAL A 265 38.08 -15.18 30.74
CA VAL A 265 39.22 -14.23 30.67
C VAL A 265 39.99 -14.13 31.99
N VAL A 266 39.57 -14.85 33.04
CA VAL A 266 40.26 -14.93 34.33
C VAL A 266 40.84 -16.33 34.52
N GLY A 267 42.10 -16.53 34.11
CA GLY A 267 42.87 -17.73 34.48
C GLY A 267 43.41 -18.51 33.28
N GLY A 268 44.70 -18.29 32.98
CA GLY A 268 45.41 -19.02 31.93
C GLY A 268 45.46 -20.52 32.19
N ASN A 269 44.75 -21.29 31.36
CA ASN A 269 45.14 -22.58 30.76
C ASN A 269 43.90 -23.15 30.05
N ALA A 270 43.83 -22.90 28.74
CA ALA A 270 42.65 -23.19 27.92
C ALA A 270 42.63 -24.66 27.47
N THR A 271 41.87 -25.50 28.18
CA THR A 271 41.22 -26.67 27.57
C THR A 271 39.73 -26.56 27.80
N MET A 272 39.06 -25.75 26.98
CA MET A 272 37.61 -25.77 26.86
C MET A 272 37.26 -25.89 25.39
N LEU A 273 36.42 -26.87 25.09
CA LEU A 273 35.68 -27.00 23.85
C LEU A 273 34.70 -25.82 23.75
N SER A 274 35.24 -24.62 23.53
CA SER A 274 34.48 -23.41 23.30
C SER A 274 33.72 -23.62 22.01
N VAL A 275 32.39 -23.67 22.09
CA VAL A 275 31.55 -23.31 20.95
C VAL A 275 31.75 -21.81 20.77
N ALA A 276 32.91 -21.42 20.23
CA ALA A 276 33.16 -20.08 19.78
C ALA A 276 32.11 -19.81 18.72
N VAL A 277 31.06 -19.09 19.08
CA VAL A 277 30.14 -18.54 18.09
C VAL A 277 31.02 -17.63 17.25
N GLU A 278 31.38 -18.11 16.05
CA GLU A 278 32.19 -17.30 15.14
C GLU A 278 31.56 -15.91 15.06
N PRO A 279 32.34 -14.82 15.16
CA PRO A 279 31.81 -13.47 15.10
C PRO A 279 30.97 -13.26 13.82
N ASN A 280 31.32 -13.93 12.73
CA ASN A 280 30.54 -13.98 11.49
C ASN A 280 29.15 -14.63 11.64
N ARG A 281 29.00 -15.68 12.46
CA ARG A 281 27.71 -16.32 12.77
C ARG A 281 26.84 -15.41 13.64
N ALA A 282 27.43 -14.78 14.65
CA ALA A 282 26.73 -13.82 15.51
C ALA A 282 26.19 -12.62 14.71
N GLN A 283 27.02 -12.08 13.81
CA GLN A 283 26.65 -10.96 12.95
C GLN A 283 25.58 -11.35 11.93
N SER A 284 25.72 -12.49 11.26
CA SER A 284 24.70 -13.02 10.33
C SER A 284 23.33 -13.22 11.01
N LEU A 285 23.32 -13.72 12.25
CA LEU A 285 22.10 -13.90 13.04
C LEU A 285 21.47 -12.56 13.46
N ARG A 286 22.27 -11.56 13.85
CA ARG A 286 21.77 -10.19 14.13
C ARG A 286 21.17 -9.54 12.89
N HIS A 287 21.84 -9.63 11.73
CA HIS A 287 21.29 -9.17 10.47
C HIS A 287 19.98 -9.90 10.13
N GLY A 288 19.89 -11.20 10.38
CA GLY A 288 18.65 -11.97 10.23
C GLY A 288 17.49 -11.41 11.05
N VAL A 289 17.71 -11.06 12.33
CA VAL A 289 16.67 -10.45 13.19
C VAL A 289 16.27 -9.06 12.69
N LEU A 290 17.23 -8.24 12.28
CA LEU A 290 16.96 -6.91 11.73
C LEU A 290 16.12 -6.99 10.46
N VAL A 291 16.45 -7.93 9.56
CA VAL A 291 15.66 -8.20 8.35
C VAL A 291 14.25 -8.65 8.72
N LEU A 292 14.09 -9.55 9.70
CA LEU A 292 12.76 -10.01 10.13
C LEU A 292 11.90 -8.90 10.76
N ARG A 293 12.50 -8.02 11.56
CA ARG A 293 11.82 -6.83 12.10
C ARG A 293 11.43 -5.86 10.98
N ALA A 294 12.34 -5.61 10.04
CA ALA A 294 12.07 -4.76 8.88
C ALA A 294 10.91 -5.31 8.03
N VAL A 295 10.84 -6.63 7.84
CA VAL A 295 9.73 -7.29 7.13
C VAL A 295 8.39 -7.05 7.82
N VAL A 296 8.32 -7.16 9.16
CA VAL A 296 7.09 -6.89 9.92
C VAL A 296 6.67 -5.43 9.74
N ILE A 297 7.59 -4.49 9.93
CA ILE A 297 7.32 -3.05 9.79
C ILE A 297 6.85 -2.73 8.37
N ALA A 298 7.56 -3.23 7.35
CA ALA A 298 7.19 -3.06 5.96
C ALA A 298 5.81 -3.63 5.66
N PHE A 299 5.47 -4.82 6.19
CA PHE A 299 4.14 -5.39 6.02
C PHE A 299 3.06 -4.49 6.64
N VAL A 300 3.24 -3.99 7.87
CA VAL A 300 2.28 -3.06 8.50
C VAL A 300 2.12 -1.80 7.64
N VAL A 301 3.22 -1.12 7.33
CA VAL A 301 3.20 0.18 6.64
C VAL A 301 2.61 0.07 5.24
N CYS A 302 2.91 -1.01 4.51
CA CYS A 302 2.41 -1.18 3.15
C CYS A 302 0.96 -1.69 3.09
N TRP A 303 0.53 -2.54 4.03
CA TRP A 303 -0.78 -3.19 3.94
C TRP A 303 -1.88 -2.52 4.76
N LEU A 304 -1.53 -1.85 5.85
CA LEU A 304 -2.52 -1.16 6.69
C LEU A 304 -3.31 -0.10 5.91
N PRO A 305 -2.70 0.80 5.10
CA PRO A 305 -3.47 1.80 4.36
C PRO A 305 -4.44 1.17 3.34
N TYR A 306 -4.02 0.08 2.70
CA TYR A 306 -4.86 -0.64 1.74
C TYR A 306 -6.11 -1.25 2.40
N HIS A 307 -5.95 -1.94 3.52
CA HIS A 307 -7.08 -2.53 4.24
C HIS A 307 -7.94 -1.48 4.93
N ALA A 308 -7.34 -0.42 5.47
CA ALA A 308 -8.07 0.71 6.03
C ALA A 308 -8.97 1.36 4.97
N ARG A 309 -8.45 1.61 3.76
CA ARG A 309 -9.24 2.15 2.64
C ARG A 309 -10.42 1.24 2.27
N ARG A 310 -10.22 -0.07 2.19
CA ARG A 310 -11.30 -1.04 1.88
C ARG A 310 -12.39 -1.06 2.95
N LEU A 311 -12.00 -1.01 4.22
CA LEU A 311 -12.95 -0.95 5.34
C LEU A 311 -13.69 0.38 5.36
N MET A 312 -12.98 1.49 5.15
CA MET A 312 -13.56 2.83 5.06
C MET A 312 -14.64 2.89 3.97
N TYR A 313 -14.37 2.34 2.78
CA TYR A 313 -15.34 2.26 1.68
C TYR A 313 -16.66 1.57 2.07
N CYS A 314 -16.63 0.61 3.00
CA CYS A 314 -17.82 -0.10 3.42
C CYS A 314 -18.54 0.53 4.61
N TYR A 315 -17.80 1.15 5.53
CA TYR A 315 -18.33 1.64 6.80
C TYR A 315 -18.69 3.13 6.77
N VAL A 316 -18.03 3.93 5.93
CA VAL A 316 -18.35 5.35 5.74
C VAL A 316 -19.40 5.47 4.66
N THR A 317 -20.64 5.74 5.07
CA THR A 317 -21.79 5.96 4.17
C THR A 317 -21.95 7.41 3.76
N ASP A 318 -21.46 8.35 4.56
CA ASP A 318 -21.61 9.79 4.34
C ASP A 318 -20.22 10.45 4.40
N TRP A 319 -19.79 10.98 3.26
CA TRP A 319 -18.64 11.87 3.17
C TRP A 319 -19.18 13.29 3.33
N THR A 320 -19.23 13.79 4.56
CA THR A 320 -19.38 15.24 4.84
C THR A 320 -18.05 15.92 4.64
#